data_AF-A0A919JBQ9-F1
#
_entry.id   AF-A0A919JBQ9-F1
#
_cell.length_a   1.000
_cell.length_b   1.000
_cell.length_c   1.000
_cell.angle_alpha   90.00
_cell.angle_beta   90.00
_cell.angle_gamma   90.00
#
_symmetry.space_group_name_H-M   'P 1'
#
loop_
_entity.id
_entity.type
_entity.pdbx_description
1 polymer ?
#
loop_
_entity_poly.entity_id
_entity_poly.type
_entity_poly.pdbx_seq_one_letter_code
_entity_poly.pdbx_strand_id
1 'polypeptide(L)'
;MLADKAYSSAAFRQACRERGTEPIIPRPKTTGIKGLGKLRYVVEQTFALLHQFRRLAIRWERRLDIHDGFVSLACVLICWRRLINWTDQRSC
;
A
#
# COMPACT_ATOMS: atom_id res chain seq x y z
N MET A 1 4.30 12.21 2.79
CA MET A 1 3.64 11.07 3.46
C MET A 1 2.19 10.98 3.03
N LEU A 2 1.80 9.85 2.43
CA LEU A 2 0.40 9.52 2.15
C LEU A 2 -0.18 8.85 3.40
N ALA A 3 -1.29 9.33 3.94
CA ALA A 3 -1.95 8.67 5.07
C ALA A 3 -3.47 8.74 4.96
N ASP A 4 -4.14 7.85 5.68
CA ASP A 4 -5.60 7.82 5.71
C ASP A 4 -6.19 9.08 6.37
N LYS A 5 -7.43 9.40 6.03
CA LYS A 5 -8.19 10.53 6.59
C LYS A 5 -8.27 10.48 8.13
N ALA A 6 -8.22 9.28 8.73
CA ALA A 6 -8.14 9.10 10.18
C ALA A 6 -6.89 9.76 10.80
N TYR A 7 -5.80 9.93 10.04
CA TYR A 7 -4.55 10.57 10.47
C TYR A 7 -4.52 12.08 10.23
N SER A 8 -5.68 12.73 10.13
CA SER A 8 -5.78 14.17 9.84
C SER A 8 -5.51 15.09 11.04
N SER A 9 -5.04 14.54 12.17
CA SER A 9 -4.73 15.30 13.38
C SER A 9 -3.62 16.32 13.15
N ALA A 10 -3.73 17.47 13.82
CA ALA A 10 -2.73 18.55 13.70
C ALA A 10 -1.34 18.10 14.18
N ALA A 11 -1.29 17.35 15.28
CA ALA A 11 -0.05 16.78 15.83
C ALA A 11 0.67 15.86 14.84
N PHE A 12 -0.07 15.00 14.12
CA PHE A 12 0.51 14.09 13.15
C PHE A 12 1.09 14.83 11.93
N ARG A 13 0.38 15.86 11.44
CA ARG A 13 0.88 16.72 10.37
C ARG A 13 2.11 17.51 10.78
N GLN A 14 2.14 18.00 12.01
CA GLN A 14 3.27 18.74 12.55
C GLN A 14 4.51 17.83 12.67
N ALA A 15 4.34 16.63 13.23
CA ALA A 15 5.41 15.64 13.29
C ALA A 15 5.95 15.24 11.89
N CYS A 16 5.09 15.18 10.87
CA CYS A 16 5.54 14.96 9.50
C CYS A 16 6.41 16.12 8.99
N ARG A 17 5.97 17.36 9.21
CA ARG A 17 6.71 18.57 8.80
C ARG A 17 8.05 18.71 9.51
N GLU A 18 8.09 18.43 10.80
CA GLU A 18 9.32 18.41 11.61
C GLU A 18 10.33 17.39 11.09
N ARG A 19 9.84 16.27 10.52
CA ARG A 19 10.65 15.26 9.83
C ARG A 19 10.95 15.59 8.37
N GLY A 20 10.69 16.82 7.92
CA GLY A 20 10.90 17.26 6.54
C GLY A 20 10.00 16.58 5.51
N THR A 21 8.91 15.94 5.94
CA THR A 21 8.01 15.16 5.08
C THR A 21 6.68 15.88 4.91
N GLU A 22 6.29 16.16 3.66
CA GLU A 22 5.02 16.83 3.39
C GLU A 22 3.82 15.89 3.64
N PRO A 23 2.89 16.22 4.56
CA PRO A 23 1.74 15.36 4.85
C PRO A 23 0.63 15.53 3.80
N ILE A 24 0.50 14.56 2.90
CA ILE A 24 -0.55 14.49 1.88
C ILE A 24 -1.74 13.71 2.46
N ILE A 25 -2.46 14.35 3.39
CA ILE A 25 -3.55 13.73 4.16
C ILE A 25 -4.85 14.52 3.93
N PRO A 26 -5.94 13.89 3.44
CA PRO A 26 -7.23 14.55 3.27
C PRO A 26 -7.70 15.25 4.54
N ARG A 27 -8.22 16.48 4.45
CA ARG A 27 -8.90 17.10 5.59
C ARG A 27 -10.27 16.46 5.79
N PRO A 28 -10.71 16.27 7.04
CA PRO A 28 -12.08 15.88 7.30
C PRO A 28 -13.03 16.95 6.76
N LYS A 29 -14.07 16.51 6.04
CA LYS A 29 -15.08 17.34 5.36
C LYS A 29 -14.64 18.09 4.08
N THR A 30 -13.44 17.88 3.55
CA THR A 30 -13.03 18.42 2.25
C THR A 30 -13.13 17.36 1.15
N THR A 31 -13.63 17.75 -0.03
CA THR A 31 -13.59 16.94 -1.26
C THR A 31 -12.14 16.58 -1.56
N GLY A 32 -11.86 15.28 -1.64
CA GLY A 32 -10.50 14.72 -1.55
C GLY A 32 -9.50 15.33 -2.54
N ILE A 33 -8.22 15.21 -2.19
CA ILE A 33 -7.10 15.62 -3.03
C ILE A 33 -7.19 14.85 -4.36
N LYS A 34 -7.31 15.55 -5.50
CA LYS A 34 -7.37 14.93 -6.83
C LYS A 34 -6.13 14.05 -7.04
N GLY A 35 -6.33 12.81 -7.49
CA GLY A 35 -5.25 11.83 -7.74
C GLY A 35 -4.82 10.98 -6.54
N LEU A 36 -5.21 11.35 -5.31
CA LEU A 36 -4.86 10.58 -4.11
C LEU A 36 -5.42 9.15 -4.13
N GLY A 37 -6.64 8.99 -4.67
CA GLY A 37 -7.27 7.69 -4.84
C GLY A 37 -6.49 6.76 -5.76
N LYS A 38 -5.79 7.28 -6.78
CA LYS A 38 -5.00 6.46 -7.71
C LYS A 38 -3.75 5.90 -7.02
N LEU A 39 -3.07 6.70 -6.21
CA LEU A 39 -1.92 6.25 -5.42
C LEU A 39 -2.33 5.27 -4.32
N ARG A 40 -3.45 5.54 -3.62
CA ARG A 40 -4.04 4.60 -2.65
C ARG A 40 -4.46 3.28 -3.27
N TYR A 41 -5.08 3.33 -4.45
CA TYR A 41 -5.56 2.15 -5.14
C TYR A 41 -4.45 1.14 -5.41
N VAL A 42 -3.24 1.57 -5.77
CA VAL A 42 -2.11 0.65 -5.99
C VAL A 42 -1.76 -0.11 -4.71
N VAL A 43 -1.76 0.60 -3.57
CA VAL A 43 -1.45 0.01 -2.26
C VAL A 43 -2.59 -0.92 -1.81
N GLU A 44 -3.83 -0.45 -1.86
CA GLU A 44 -5.03 -1.23 -1.52
C GLU A 44 -5.17 -2.49 -2.40
N GLN A 45 -4.89 -2.38 -3.70
CA GLN A 45 -4.88 -3.51 -4.63
C GLN A 45 -3.79 -4.52 -4.26
N THR A 46 -2.60 -4.06 -3.85
CA THR A 46 -1.52 -4.95 -3.42
C THR A 46 -1.92 -5.70 -2.16
N PHE A 47 -2.52 -5.02 -1.17
CA PHE A 47 -3.07 -5.69 0.01
C PHE A 47 -4.17 -6.69 -0.34
N ALA A 48 -5.10 -6.34 -1.23
CA ALA A 48 -6.14 -7.26 -1.69
C ALA A 48 -5.55 -8.53 -2.32
N LEU A 49 -4.50 -8.40 -3.15
CA LEU A 49 -3.78 -9.54 -3.74
C LEU A 49 -3.03 -10.36 -2.69
N LEU A 50 -2.42 -9.71 -1.69
CA LEU A 50 -1.79 -10.41 -0.56
C LEU A 50 -2.81 -11.21 0.26
N HIS A 51 -4.00 -10.66 0.48
CA HIS A 51 -5.10 -11.33 1.16
C HIS A 51 -5.71 -12.51 0.36
N GLN A 52 -5.42 -12.66 -0.93
CA GLN A 52 -5.79 -13.88 -1.68
C GLN A 52 -4.98 -15.10 -1.22
N PHE A 53 -3.77 -14.89 -0.68
CA PHE A 53 -2.99 -15.96 -0.08
C PHE A 53 -3.51 -16.23 1.33
N ARG A 54 -4.33 -17.28 1.51
CA ARG A 54 -4.96 -17.61 2.82
C ARG A 54 -3.98 -17.65 4.00
N ARG A 55 -2.73 -18.06 3.75
CA ARG A 55 -1.67 -18.15 4.77
C ARG A 55 -1.12 -16.78 5.22
N LEU A 56 -1.29 -15.74 4.40
CA LEU A 56 -0.99 -14.34 4.71
C LEU A 56 -2.23 -13.61 5.26
N ALA A 57 -3.40 -13.92 4.73
CA ALA A 57 -4.66 -13.29 5.14
C ALA A 57 -5.04 -13.61 6.59
N ILE A 58 -4.81 -14.86 7.00
CA ILE A 58 -4.94 -15.30 8.37
C ILE A 58 -3.51 -15.47 8.88
N ARG A 59 -3.15 -14.75 9.95
CA ARG A 59 -1.80 -14.79 10.53
C ARG A 59 -1.56 -16.12 11.27
N TRP A 60 -1.43 -17.19 10.49
CA TRP A 60 -1.13 -18.54 10.99
C TRP A 60 0.29 -18.64 11.52
N GLU A 61 1.23 -17.91 10.89
CA GLU A 61 2.62 -17.94 11.34
C GLU A 61 2.84 -17.04 12.54
N ARG A 62 3.19 -17.69 13.67
CA ARG A 62 3.53 -17.01 14.92
C ARG A 62 4.88 -16.31 14.83
N ARG A 63 5.80 -16.82 14.01
CA ARG A 63 7.14 -16.24 13.85
C ARG A 63 7.16 -15.21 12.73
N LEU A 64 7.72 -14.04 13.05
CA LEU A 64 7.78 -12.88 12.15
C LEU A 64 8.70 -13.09 10.95
N ASP A 65 9.81 -13.80 11.14
CA ASP A 65 10.80 -14.11 10.10
C ASP A 65 10.21 -14.96 8.96
N ILE A 66 9.45 -15.99 9.31
CA ILE A 66 8.75 -16.84 8.33
C ILE A 66 7.65 -16.04 7.62
N HIS A 67 6.91 -15.23 8.36
CA HIS A 67 5.87 -14.37 7.78
C HIS A 67 6.45 -13.37 6.78
N ASP A 68 7.57 -12.73 7.12
CA ASP A 68 8.25 -11.76 6.27
C ASP A 68 8.78 -12.40 4.97
N GLY A 69 9.30 -13.63 5.06
CA GLY A 69 9.67 -14.43 3.88
C GLY A 69 8.47 -14.71 2.96
N PHE A 70 7.31 -15.07 3.52
CA PHE A 70 6.10 -15.28 2.74
C PHE A 70 5.56 -13.99 2.10
N VAL A 71 5.60 -12.87 2.82
CA VAL A 71 5.24 -11.55 2.28
C VAL A 71 6.14 -11.20 1.10
N SER A 72 7.45 -11.36 1.27
CA SER A 72 8.45 -11.08 0.24
C SER A 72 8.22 -11.93 -1.01
N LEU A 73 7.99 -13.24 -0.83
CA LEU A 73 7.68 -14.15 -1.94
C LEU A 73 6.39 -13.74 -2.67
N ALA A 74 5.33 -13.40 -1.93
CA ALA A 74 4.06 -12.98 -2.52
C ALA A 74 4.22 -11.67 -3.32
N CYS A 75 4.99 -10.70 -2.81
CA CYS A 75 5.33 -9.47 -3.53
C CYS A 75 6.06 -9.75 -4.84
N VAL A 76 7.06 -10.65 -4.84
CA VAL A 76 7.79 -11.04 -6.05
C VAL A 76 6.85 -11.65 -7.09
N LEU A 77 5.94 -12.55 -6.67
CA LEU A 77 4.96 -13.17 -7.58
C LEU A 77 3.98 -12.14 -8.19
N ILE A 78 3.53 -11.17 -7.40
CA ILE A 78 2.66 -10.08 -7.89
C ILE A 78 3.41 -9.22 -8.91
N CYS A 79 4.65 -8.83 -8.62
CA CYS A 79 5.50 -8.08 -9.55
C CYS A 79 5.77 -8.85 -10.84
N TRP A 80 6.09 -10.14 -10.73
CA TRP A 80 6.33 -11.03 -11.87
C TRP A 80 5.11 -11.14 -12.79
N ARG A 81 3.91 -11.35 -12.23
CA ARG A 81 2.65 -11.40 -13.00
C ARG A 81 2.37 -10.08 -13.72
N ARG A 82 2.61 -8.94 -13.06
CA ARG A 82 2.44 -7.62 -13.68
C ARG A 82 3.45 -7.40 -14.81
N LEU A 83 4.70 -7.82 -14.62
CA LEU A 83 5.74 -7.70 -15.63
C LEU A 83 5.42 -8.52 -16.87
N ILE A 84 5.04 -9.80 -16.71
CA ILE A 84 4.64 -10.66 -17.83
C ILE A 84 3.46 -10.07 -18.60
N ASN A 85 2.41 -9.67 -17.88
CA ASN A 85 1.22 -9.09 -18.53
C ASN A 85 1.57 -7.81 -19.30
N TRP A 86 2.54 -7.04 -18.81
CA TRP A 86 2.99 -5.83 -19.47
C TRP A 86 3.90 -6.12 -20.68
N THR A 87 4.76 -7.13 -20.62
CA THR A 87 5.55 -7.57 -21.79
C THR A 87 4.66 -8.14 -22.88
N ASP A 88 3.61 -8.88 -22.51
CA ASP A 88 2.60 -9.39 -23.42
C ASP A 88 1.86 -8.24 -24.13
N GLN A 89 1.45 -7.21 -23.38
CA GLN A 89 0.82 -6.00 -23.94
C GLN A 89 1.73 -5.14 -24.83
N ARG A 90 3.05 -5.30 -24.76
CA ARG A 90 4.02 -4.61 -25.62
C ARG A 90 4.38 -5.39 -26.88
N SER A 91 3.97 -6.66 -26.95
CA SER A 91 4.24 -7.56 -28.08
C SER A 91 3.11 -7.54 -29.12
N CYS A 92 2.03 -6.80 -28.84
CA CYS A 92 1.00 -6.35 -29.78
C CYS A 92 1.18 -4.86 -30.07
#